data_AF-A0A955EA48-F1
#
_entry.id   AF-A0A955EA48-F1
#
_cell.length_a   1.000
_cell.length_b   1.000
_cell.length_c   1.000
_cell.angle_alpha   90.00
_cell.angle_beta   90.00
_cell.angle_gamma   90.00
#
_symmetry.space_group_name_H-M   'P 1'
#
loop_
_entity.id
_entity.type
_entity.pdbx_description
1 polymer ?
#
loop_
_entity_poly.entity_id
_entity_poly.type
_entity_poly.pdbx_seq_one_letter_code
_entity_poly.pdbx_strand_id
1 'polypeptide(L)'
;GNSIYKRIQVNNNDVNPSLNSGALYFGEGQYISPDDAAAGNDDNNASYRRITVGSLQSGGYNLSFTGATQRGKPALQAWQDFDPAVTLVFYDVPFDGRYIVGYKVTDNGDGTWHYEYAIQNLNSNRAAGSFSIPVGDGVTVSNVGFHDVDYHSGEPFDNTDWSATVASNSVTWNSPTTHAVDPNTNALRWGTVYNFRFDADSAPENVDTTLGMFKTS
;
A
#
# COMPACT_ATOMS: atom_id res chain seq x y z
N GLY A 1 25.50 -11.38 5.41
CA GLY A 1 24.03 -11.36 5.56
C GLY A 1 23.57 -12.65 6.22
N ASN A 2 22.45 -12.60 6.95
CA ASN A 2 21.81 -13.78 7.53
C ASN A 2 20.92 -14.50 6.49
N SER A 3 20.13 -15.49 6.91
CA SER A 3 19.26 -16.31 6.05
C SER A 3 18.12 -15.55 5.35
N ILE A 4 17.81 -14.32 5.79
CA ILE A 4 16.75 -13.45 5.25
C ILE A 4 17.31 -12.23 4.49
N TYR A 5 18.64 -12.13 4.36
CA TYR A 5 19.29 -11.05 3.62
C TYR A 5 18.94 -11.12 2.13
N LYS A 6 18.49 -10.00 1.55
CA LYS A 6 18.06 -9.87 0.14
C LYS A 6 16.93 -10.82 -0.25
N ARG A 7 16.08 -11.19 0.70
CA ARG A 7 14.82 -11.92 0.47
C ARG A 7 13.66 -11.05 0.91
N ILE A 8 12.50 -11.24 0.30
CA ILE A 8 11.25 -10.66 0.82
C ILE A 8 11.04 -11.21 2.23
N GLN A 9 10.79 -10.30 3.17
CA GLN A 9 10.50 -10.61 4.56
C GLN A 9 9.03 -10.30 4.83
N VAL A 10 8.37 -11.18 5.57
CA VAL A 10 7.00 -11.01 6.02
C VAL A 10 6.96 -11.44 7.49
N ASN A 11 6.27 -10.69 8.35
CA ASN A 11 6.14 -11.08 9.73
C ASN A 11 5.32 -12.37 9.82
N ASN A 12 5.76 -13.33 10.63
CA ASN A 12 5.03 -14.58 10.83
C ASN A 12 3.59 -14.34 11.31
N ASN A 13 3.34 -13.28 12.08
CA ASN A 13 1.99 -12.96 12.54
C ASN A 13 1.07 -12.53 11.40
N ASP A 14 1.59 -11.93 10.33
CA ASP A 14 0.78 -11.45 9.20
C ASP A 14 0.29 -12.62 8.34
N VAL A 15 1.06 -13.71 8.29
CA VAL A 15 0.68 -14.93 7.55
C VAL A 15 0.08 -16.01 8.44
N ASN A 16 0.01 -15.81 9.75
CA ASN A 16 -0.51 -16.80 10.68
C ASN A 16 -2.02 -17.04 10.45
N PRO A 17 -2.45 -18.23 10.00
CA PRO A 17 -3.87 -18.49 9.73
C PRO A 17 -4.78 -18.40 10.97
N SER A 18 -4.23 -18.57 12.18
CA SER A 18 -5.00 -18.45 13.42
C SER A 18 -5.27 -17.00 13.82
N LEU A 19 -4.43 -16.06 13.36
CA LEU A 19 -4.60 -14.63 13.62
C LEU A 19 -5.37 -13.94 12.49
N ASN A 20 -5.23 -14.43 11.25
CA ASN A 20 -5.81 -13.83 10.05
C ASN A 20 -6.76 -14.81 9.36
N SER A 21 -7.82 -15.21 10.09
CA SER A 21 -8.82 -16.13 9.56
C SER A 21 -9.51 -15.54 8.32
N GLY A 22 -9.55 -16.31 7.23
CA GLY A 22 -10.14 -15.87 5.96
C GLY A 22 -9.24 -14.99 5.09
N ALA A 23 -8.04 -14.62 5.54
CA ALA A 23 -7.11 -13.82 4.76
C ALA A 23 -6.64 -14.55 3.48
N LEU A 24 -6.45 -13.77 2.42
CA LEU A 24 -5.91 -14.21 1.14
C LEU A 24 -4.54 -13.59 0.93
N TYR A 25 -3.60 -14.36 0.39
CA TYR A 25 -2.22 -13.93 0.18
C TYR A 25 -1.88 -13.97 -1.29
N PHE A 26 -1.11 -12.99 -1.75
CA PHE A 26 -0.71 -12.83 -3.13
C PHE A 26 0.76 -12.44 -3.19
N GLY A 27 1.48 -12.97 -4.18
CA GLY A 27 2.82 -12.52 -4.53
C GLY A 27 2.76 -11.74 -5.84
N GLU A 28 3.50 -10.64 -5.89
CA GLU A 28 3.70 -9.84 -7.10
C GLU A 28 5.07 -10.12 -7.72
N GLY A 29 5.13 -10.11 -9.04
CA GLY A 29 6.36 -9.92 -9.79
C GLY A 29 6.22 -8.74 -10.73
N GLN A 30 7.19 -7.82 -10.70
CA GLN A 30 7.30 -6.71 -11.65
C GLN A 30 8.47 -6.95 -12.60
N TYR A 31 8.23 -6.82 -13.90
CA TYR A 31 9.21 -7.11 -14.96
C TYR A 31 9.59 -5.83 -15.70
N ILE A 32 10.79 -5.30 -15.41
CA ILE A 32 11.23 -4.03 -15.99
C ILE A 32 12.14 -4.31 -17.19
N SER A 33 11.82 -3.72 -18.35
CA SER A 33 12.71 -3.74 -19.52
C SER A 33 12.72 -2.39 -20.24
N PRO A 34 13.88 -1.90 -20.72
CA PRO A 34 13.97 -0.61 -21.40
C PRO A 34 13.14 -0.52 -22.68
N ASP A 35 13.09 -1.60 -23.46
CA ASP A 35 12.36 -1.63 -24.74
C ASP A 35 10.84 -1.53 -24.53
N ASP A 36 10.33 -2.19 -23.47
CA ASP A 36 8.91 -2.17 -23.13
C ASP A 36 8.48 -0.81 -22.55
N ALA A 37 9.34 -0.19 -21.72
CA ALA A 37 9.13 1.17 -21.26
C ALA A 37 9.18 2.19 -22.43
N ALA A 38 10.14 2.05 -23.35
CA ALA A 38 10.21 2.89 -24.55
C ALA A 38 9.00 2.70 -25.49
N ALA A 39 8.32 1.55 -25.41
CA ALA A 39 7.08 1.27 -26.12
C ALA A 39 5.81 1.77 -25.39
N GLY A 40 5.94 2.37 -24.20
CA GLY A 40 4.81 2.89 -23.41
C GLY A 40 4.01 1.82 -22.65
N ASN A 41 4.63 0.67 -22.34
CA ASN A 41 4.01 -0.43 -21.59
C ASN A 41 4.50 -0.49 -20.13
N ASP A 42 5.13 0.57 -19.63
CA ASP A 42 5.69 0.65 -18.28
C ASP A 42 4.65 0.49 -17.16
N ASP A 43 3.36 0.67 -17.47
CA ASP A 43 2.23 0.53 -16.53
C ASP A 43 1.57 -0.86 -16.49
N ASN A 44 1.95 -1.80 -17.37
CA ASN A 44 1.35 -3.14 -17.41
C ASN A 44 2.33 -4.27 -17.06
N ASN A 45 3.41 -3.91 -16.36
CA ASN A 45 4.56 -4.78 -16.12
C ASN A 45 4.54 -5.55 -14.79
N ALA A 46 3.51 -5.35 -13.97
CA ALA A 46 3.28 -6.10 -12.73
C ALA A 46 2.30 -7.26 -12.97
N SER A 47 2.48 -8.37 -12.24
CA SER A 47 1.60 -9.54 -12.31
C SER A 47 1.51 -10.19 -10.95
N TYR A 48 0.30 -10.59 -10.53
CA TYR A 48 0.10 -11.26 -9.25
C TYR A 48 -0.23 -12.75 -9.39
N ARG A 49 0.05 -13.52 -8.34
CA ARG A 49 -0.39 -14.90 -8.20
C ARG A 49 -0.74 -15.21 -6.76
N ARG A 50 -1.82 -15.98 -6.56
CA ARG A 50 -2.29 -16.37 -5.23
C ARG A 50 -1.27 -17.29 -4.55
N ILE A 51 -1.15 -17.13 -3.23
CA ILE A 51 -0.29 -17.91 -2.35
C ILE A 51 -1.17 -18.67 -1.35
N THR A 52 -0.80 -19.91 -1.07
CA THR A 52 -1.31 -20.70 0.05
C THR A 52 -0.26 -20.71 1.16
N VAL A 53 -0.68 -20.35 2.37
CA VAL A 53 0.12 -20.49 3.59
C VAL A 53 -0.04 -21.91 4.14
N GLY A 54 1.07 -22.64 4.20
CA GLY A 54 1.15 -24.00 4.73
C GLY A 54 1.47 -24.02 6.23
N SER A 55 2.10 -25.11 6.67
CA SER A 55 2.52 -25.27 8.07
C SER A 55 3.69 -24.35 8.44
N LEU A 56 3.73 -23.94 9.71
CA LEU A 56 4.90 -23.31 10.33
C LEU A 56 5.99 -24.38 10.52
N GLN A 57 7.16 -24.20 9.90
CA GLN A 57 8.29 -25.12 9.97
C GLN A 57 9.60 -24.33 10.07
N SER A 58 10.49 -24.73 10.98
CA SER A 58 11.82 -24.11 11.14
C SER A 58 11.78 -22.57 11.31
N GLY A 59 10.75 -22.05 11.99
CA GLY A 59 10.63 -20.62 12.29
C GLY A 59 9.98 -19.76 11.20
N GLY A 60 9.44 -20.36 10.12
CA GLY A 60 8.68 -19.64 9.09
C GLY A 60 7.55 -20.47 8.49
N TYR A 61 6.56 -19.80 7.90
CA TYR A 61 5.48 -20.50 7.19
C TYR A 61 5.91 -20.91 5.79
N ASN A 62 5.55 -22.13 5.38
CA ASN A 62 5.76 -22.58 4.01
C ASN A 62 4.78 -21.86 3.07
N LEU A 63 5.28 -21.11 2.09
CA LEU A 63 4.47 -20.42 1.09
C LEU A 63 4.55 -21.16 -0.24
N SER A 64 3.41 -21.36 -0.90
CA SER A 64 3.34 -22.00 -2.21
C SER A 64 2.37 -21.26 -3.12
N PHE A 65 2.72 -21.12 -4.40
CA PHE A 65 1.82 -20.51 -5.38
C PHE A 65 0.68 -21.45 -5.75
N THR A 66 -0.51 -20.87 -5.91
CA THR A 66 -1.72 -21.57 -6.35
C THR A 66 -2.43 -20.77 -7.44
N GLY A 67 -3.23 -21.44 -8.25
CA GLY A 67 -3.92 -20.83 -9.41
C GLY A 67 -2.97 -20.34 -10.51
N ALA A 68 -3.54 -19.61 -11.47
CA ALA A 68 -2.79 -19.01 -12.59
C ALA A 68 -2.27 -17.62 -12.23
N THR A 69 -1.13 -17.23 -12.82
CA THR A 69 -0.64 -15.85 -12.77
C THR A 69 -1.60 -14.94 -13.52
N GLN A 70 -2.02 -13.86 -12.87
CA GLN A 70 -2.79 -12.79 -13.51
C GLN A 70 -1.81 -11.78 -14.10
N ARG A 71 -1.61 -11.87 -15.42
CA ARG A 71 -0.60 -11.09 -16.14
C ARG A 71 -1.05 -9.65 -16.35
N GLY A 72 -0.13 -8.71 -16.19
CA GLY A 72 -0.38 -7.27 -16.38
C GLY A 72 -1.31 -6.67 -15.33
N LYS A 73 -1.45 -7.34 -14.19
CA LYS A 73 -2.26 -6.91 -13.05
C LYS A 73 -1.38 -6.86 -11.79
N PRO A 74 -1.19 -5.70 -11.16
CA PRO A 74 -0.47 -5.61 -9.89
C PRO A 74 -1.24 -6.31 -8.76
N ALA A 75 -0.56 -6.69 -7.68
CA ALA A 75 -1.14 -7.42 -6.55
C ALA A 75 -2.21 -6.62 -5.82
N LEU A 76 -2.16 -5.29 -5.80
CA LEU A 76 -3.24 -4.47 -5.25
C LEU A 76 -4.57 -4.71 -5.99
N GLN A 77 -4.52 -5.04 -7.29
CA GLN A 77 -5.72 -5.41 -8.04
C GLN A 77 -6.38 -6.69 -7.55
N ALA A 78 -5.62 -7.60 -6.92
CA ALA A 78 -6.17 -8.79 -6.30
C ALA A 78 -7.16 -8.46 -5.17
N TRP A 79 -7.03 -7.30 -4.52
CA TRP A 79 -7.99 -6.87 -3.50
C TRP A 79 -9.39 -6.70 -4.09
N GLN A 80 -9.51 -5.98 -5.22
CA GLN A 80 -10.78 -5.83 -5.94
C GLN A 80 -11.24 -7.11 -6.62
N ASP A 81 -10.34 -7.89 -7.21
CA ASP A 81 -10.70 -9.14 -7.89
C ASP A 81 -11.31 -10.18 -6.92
N PHE A 82 -11.03 -10.08 -5.61
CA PHE A 82 -11.56 -10.98 -4.56
C PHE A 82 -12.51 -10.31 -3.56
N ASP A 83 -12.62 -8.98 -3.57
CA ASP A 83 -13.59 -8.19 -2.81
C ASP A 83 -14.19 -7.10 -3.72
N PRO A 84 -15.36 -7.36 -4.33
CA PRO A 84 -16.00 -6.41 -5.27
C PRO A 84 -16.41 -5.08 -4.65
N ALA A 85 -16.39 -4.93 -3.33
CA ALA A 85 -16.67 -3.64 -2.66
C ALA A 85 -15.47 -2.68 -2.71
N VAL A 86 -14.29 -3.19 -3.08
CA VAL A 86 -13.08 -2.38 -3.23
C VAL A 86 -13.12 -1.60 -4.53
N THR A 87 -12.76 -0.33 -4.45
CA THR A 87 -12.56 0.52 -5.62
C THR A 87 -11.08 0.76 -5.85
N LEU A 88 -10.64 0.72 -7.11
CA LEU A 88 -9.29 1.08 -7.53
C LEU A 88 -9.34 2.34 -8.38
N VAL A 89 -8.49 3.32 -8.07
CA VAL A 89 -8.28 4.53 -8.84
C VAL A 89 -6.82 4.56 -9.30
N PHE A 90 -6.62 4.75 -10.60
CA PHE A 90 -5.31 4.87 -11.20
C PHE A 90 -4.97 6.35 -11.35
N TYR A 91 -3.78 6.74 -10.91
CA TYR A 91 -3.32 8.12 -10.98
C TYR A 91 -1.97 8.20 -11.66
N ASP A 92 -1.94 8.80 -12.85
CA ASP A 92 -0.74 8.97 -13.66
C ASP A 92 -0.12 10.33 -13.36
N VAL A 93 1.10 10.34 -12.83
CA VAL A 93 1.88 11.55 -12.63
C VAL A 93 2.42 12.01 -13.98
N PRO A 94 2.11 13.24 -14.43
CA PRO A 94 2.62 13.73 -15.70
C PRO A 94 4.14 13.68 -15.77
N PHE A 95 4.64 13.03 -16.84
CA PHE A 95 6.05 12.84 -17.14
C PHE A 95 6.84 12.03 -16.08
N ASP A 96 6.17 11.18 -15.31
CA ASP A 96 6.80 10.27 -14.36
C ASP A 96 6.13 8.88 -14.44
N GLY A 97 5.42 8.44 -13.38
CA GLY A 97 4.79 7.12 -13.34
C GLY A 97 3.40 7.11 -12.68
N ARG A 98 2.88 5.91 -12.45
CA ARG A 98 1.54 5.59 -11.97
C ARG A 98 1.51 5.22 -10.49
N TYR A 99 0.45 5.68 -9.83
CA TYR A 99 -0.02 5.17 -8.55
C TYR A 99 -1.35 4.44 -8.72
N ILE A 100 -1.62 3.51 -7.82
CA ILE A 100 -2.90 2.81 -7.72
C ILE A 100 -3.40 3.00 -6.29
N VAL A 101 -4.54 3.65 -6.13
CA VAL A 101 -5.20 3.84 -4.85
C VAL A 101 -6.36 2.86 -4.78
N GLY A 102 -6.24 1.87 -3.91
CA GLY A 102 -7.33 0.98 -3.52
C GLY A 102 -7.99 1.46 -2.25
N TYR A 103 -9.31 1.42 -2.18
CA TYR A 103 -10.02 1.74 -0.95
C TYR A 103 -11.30 0.92 -0.79
N LYS A 104 -11.69 0.74 0.47
CA LYS A 104 -12.97 0.15 0.89
C LYS A 104 -13.47 0.87 2.13
N VAL A 105 -14.78 1.12 2.17
CA VAL A 105 -15.46 1.64 3.35
C VAL A 105 -16.47 0.61 3.83
N THR A 106 -16.46 0.30 5.14
CA THR A 106 -17.33 -0.71 5.75
C THR A 106 -18.12 -0.09 6.89
N ASP A 107 -19.43 -0.34 6.94
CA ASP A 107 -20.29 0.03 8.08
C ASP A 107 -19.98 -0.92 9.26
N ASN A 108 -19.63 -0.36 10.42
CA ASN A 108 -19.36 -1.15 11.62
C ASN A 108 -20.66 -1.60 12.33
N GLY A 109 -21.81 -1.08 11.92
CA GLY A 109 -23.13 -1.41 12.46
C GLY A 109 -23.46 -0.71 13.78
N ASP A 110 -22.62 0.23 14.21
CA ASP A 110 -22.76 1.00 15.45
C ASP A 110 -22.83 2.53 15.23
N GLY A 111 -23.01 2.94 13.97
CA GLY A 111 -22.99 4.35 13.55
C GLY A 111 -21.60 4.86 13.18
N THR A 112 -20.57 4.02 13.30
CA THR A 112 -19.23 4.32 12.78
C THR A 112 -18.93 3.55 11.49
N TRP A 113 -17.99 4.06 10.72
CA TRP A 113 -17.56 3.51 9.45
C TRP A 113 -16.05 3.33 9.45
N HIS A 114 -15.59 2.17 9.00
CA HIS A 114 -14.19 1.85 8.81
C HIS A 114 -13.75 2.20 7.40
N TYR A 115 -12.71 3.01 7.29
CA TYR A 115 -12.10 3.41 6.03
C TYR A 115 -10.71 2.79 5.91
N GLU A 116 -10.50 1.95 4.91
CA GLU A 116 -9.21 1.31 4.61
C GLU A 116 -8.75 1.73 3.22
N TYR A 117 -7.49 2.18 3.14
CA TYR A 117 -6.82 2.58 1.90
C TYR A 117 -5.50 1.83 1.76
N ALA A 118 -5.17 1.46 0.54
CA ALA A 118 -3.86 0.94 0.17
C ALA A 118 -3.39 1.65 -1.10
N ILE A 119 -2.19 2.22 -1.07
CA ILE A 119 -1.63 2.99 -2.19
C ILE A 119 -0.36 2.31 -2.66
N GLN A 120 -0.39 1.79 -3.89
CA GLN A 120 0.78 1.27 -4.58
C GLN A 120 1.40 2.38 -5.42
N ASN A 121 2.69 2.63 -5.24
CA ASN A 121 3.48 3.33 -6.24
C ASN A 121 3.99 2.29 -7.23
N LEU A 122 3.41 2.22 -8.43
CA LEU A 122 3.79 1.19 -9.39
C LEU A 122 5.17 1.47 -10.00
N ASN A 123 5.43 2.72 -10.40
CA ASN A 123 6.65 3.07 -11.14
C ASN A 123 7.04 4.58 -11.08
N SER A 124 6.42 5.39 -10.23
CA SER A 124 6.76 6.81 -10.11
C SER A 124 8.06 7.02 -9.32
N ASN A 125 9.05 7.65 -9.96
CA ASN A 125 10.31 8.00 -9.29
C ASN A 125 10.12 9.17 -8.32
N ARG A 126 9.10 10.01 -8.50
CA ARG A 126 8.85 11.12 -7.58
C ARG A 126 8.52 10.68 -6.16
N ALA A 127 8.03 9.45 -5.99
CA ALA A 127 7.55 8.91 -4.72
C ALA A 127 6.47 9.82 -4.06
N ALA A 128 5.83 9.33 -3.00
CA ALA A 128 4.90 10.15 -2.23
C ALA A 128 5.39 10.33 -0.80
N GLY A 129 5.14 11.53 -0.24
CA GLY A 129 5.54 11.93 1.10
C GLY A 129 4.37 12.32 2.00
N SER A 130 3.15 12.41 1.46
CA SER A 130 1.96 12.60 2.28
C SER A 130 0.70 12.02 1.61
N PHE A 131 -0.29 11.69 2.43
CA PHE A 131 -1.63 11.31 2.00
C PHE A 131 -2.65 11.99 2.88
N SER A 132 -3.64 12.67 2.28
CA SER A 132 -4.65 13.46 2.99
C SER A 132 -6.04 13.13 2.49
N ILE A 133 -6.96 12.94 3.43
CA ILE A 133 -8.36 12.64 3.18
C ILE A 133 -9.19 13.75 3.83
N PRO A 134 -10.03 14.48 3.06
CA PRO A 134 -10.98 15.42 3.64
C PRO A 134 -11.98 14.72 4.55
N VAL A 135 -12.32 15.37 5.66
CA VAL A 135 -13.33 14.93 6.61
C VAL A 135 -14.30 16.08 6.85
N GLY A 136 -15.59 15.76 6.98
CA GLY A 136 -16.63 16.75 7.23
C GLY A 136 -16.47 17.45 8.59
N ASP A 137 -16.93 18.69 8.67
CA ASP A 137 -16.92 19.45 9.92
C ASP A 137 -17.74 18.72 11.01
N GLY A 138 -17.13 18.53 12.18
CA GLY A 138 -17.79 17.90 13.34
C GLY A 138 -17.77 16.37 13.35
N VAL A 139 -17.17 15.73 12.34
CA VAL A 139 -16.95 14.28 12.32
C VAL A 139 -15.85 13.89 13.31
N THR A 140 -16.13 12.87 14.11
CA THR A 140 -15.16 12.28 15.04
C THR A 140 -14.37 11.19 14.33
N VAL A 141 -13.05 11.36 14.26
CA VAL A 141 -12.12 10.35 13.73
C VAL A 141 -11.47 9.58 14.87
N SER A 142 -11.33 8.26 14.72
CA SER A 142 -10.66 7.37 15.67
C SER A 142 -9.94 6.24 14.95
N ASN A 143 -9.27 5.34 15.70
CA ASN A 143 -8.58 4.15 15.18
C ASN A 143 -7.65 4.44 13.97
N VAL A 144 -6.98 5.58 14.00
CA VAL A 144 -6.09 6.02 12.93
C VAL A 144 -4.87 5.10 12.90
N GLY A 145 -4.60 4.50 11.75
CA GLY A 145 -3.52 3.53 11.56
C GLY A 145 -2.74 3.77 10.28
N PHE A 146 -1.52 3.26 10.30
CA PHE A 146 -0.58 3.25 9.18
C PHE A 146 0.17 1.92 9.19
N HIS A 147 0.50 1.40 8.01
CA HIS A 147 1.37 0.26 7.85
C HIS A 147 2.10 0.36 6.51
N ASP A 148 3.37 0.01 6.46
CA ASP A 148 4.20 0.06 5.27
C ASP A 148 5.16 -1.14 5.18
N VAL A 149 6.22 -1.00 4.40
CA VAL A 149 7.23 -2.03 4.22
C VAL A 149 8.54 -1.59 4.87
N ASP A 150 9.19 -2.51 5.59
CA ASP A 150 10.53 -2.28 6.12
C ASP A 150 11.59 -2.39 5.02
N TYR A 151 12.41 -1.36 4.87
CA TYR A 151 13.65 -1.42 4.11
C TYR A 151 14.72 -2.15 4.93
N HIS A 152 15.45 -3.06 4.30
CA HIS A 152 16.39 -3.92 4.99
C HIS A 152 17.57 -4.30 4.11
N SER A 153 18.51 -5.10 4.63
CA SER A 153 19.63 -5.63 3.84
C SER A 153 20.62 -4.57 3.33
N GLY A 154 20.74 -3.46 4.05
CA GLY A 154 21.68 -2.38 3.76
C GLY A 154 21.11 -1.26 2.90
N GLU A 155 19.79 -1.29 2.63
CA GLU A 155 19.08 -0.15 2.08
C GLU A 155 19.27 1.08 2.99
N PRO A 156 19.45 2.28 2.42
CA PRO A 156 19.76 3.49 3.18
C PRO A 156 18.52 4.15 3.79
N PHE A 157 17.32 3.63 3.49
CA PHE A 157 16.06 4.28 3.81
C PHE A 157 15.67 4.07 5.26
N ASP A 158 15.10 5.11 5.85
CA ASP A 158 14.52 5.10 7.19
C ASP A 158 13.20 4.30 7.21
N ASN A 159 13.00 3.47 8.23
CA ASN A 159 11.78 2.71 8.48
C ASN A 159 10.88 3.38 9.53
N THR A 160 11.17 4.62 9.93
CA THR A 160 10.29 5.35 10.86
C THR A 160 8.95 5.60 10.19
N ASP A 161 7.88 5.10 10.82
CA ASP A 161 6.51 5.20 10.33
C ASP A 161 6.07 6.64 10.02
N TRP A 162 5.12 6.76 9.09
CA TRP A 162 4.44 8.02 8.83
C TRP A 162 3.58 8.43 10.03
N SER A 163 3.60 9.72 10.36
CA SER A 163 2.79 10.27 11.45
C SER A 163 1.45 10.76 10.92
N ALA A 164 0.38 10.44 11.64
CA ALA A 164 -0.96 10.91 11.33
C ALA A 164 -1.31 12.18 12.12
N THR A 165 -1.99 13.11 11.46
CA THR A 165 -2.60 14.30 12.06
C THR A 165 -4.08 14.31 11.73
N VAL A 166 -4.93 14.32 12.77
CA VAL A 166 -6.37 14.53 12.64
C VAL A 166 -6.66 16.01 12.89
N ALA A 167 -7.06 16.71 11.83
CA ALA A 167 -7.56 18.08 11.89
C ALA A 167 -9.10 18.08 11.81
N SER A 168 -9.72 19.25 11.98
CA SER A 168 -11.18 19.37 11.90
C SER A 168 -11.76 19.05 10.53
N ASN A 169 -10.95 19.12 9.48
CA ASN A 169 -11.39 18.97 8.08
C ASN A 169 -10.62 17.88 7.32
N SER A 170 -9.71 17.15 7.96
CA SER A 170 -8.90 16.14 7.28
C SER A 170 -8.19 15.18 8.23
N VAL A 171 -7.90 13.98 7.71
CA VAL A 171 -6.88 13.08 8.27
C VAL A 171 -5.72 13.06 7.30
N THR A 172 -4.52 13.35 7.80
CA THR A 172 -3.32 13.43 6.97
C THR A 172 -2.18 12.61 7.57
N TRP A 173 -1.55 11.77 6.76
CA TRP A 173 -0.30 11.09 7.08
C TRP A 173 0.85 11.74 6.34
N ASN A 174 2.01 11.87 7.00
CA ASN A 174 3.21 12.45 6.42
C ASN A 174 4.43 11.58 6.72
N SER A 175 5.35 11.53 5.77
CA SER A 175 6.71 11.05 6.00
C SER A 175 7.36 11.80 7.17
N PRO A 176 8.29 11.17 7.91
CA PRO A 176 8.92 11.79 9.08
C PRO A 176 9.55 13.16 8.77
N THR A 177 10.14 13.32 7.59
CA THR A 177 10.63 14.61 7.09
C THR A 177 10.37 14.77 5.59
N THR A 178 10.73 15.92 5.03
CA THR A 178 10.63 16.19 3.57
C THR A 178 11.89 15.74 2.85
N HIS A 179 11.80 15.52 1.53
CA HIS A 179 12.95 15.16 0.69
C HIS A 179 14.11 16.17 0.78
N ALA A 180 13.82 17.45 1.00
CA ALA A 180 14.83 18.49 1.13
C ALA A 180 15.64 18.38 2.44
N VAL A 181 15.06 17.77 3.48
CA VAL A 181 15.70 17.58 4.79
C VAL A 181 16.44 16.25 4.83
N ASP A 182 15.76 15.17 4.41
CA ASP A 182 16.35 13.85 4.33
C ASP A 182 15.78 13.07 3.13
N PRO A 183 16.56 12.89 2.04
CA PRO A 183 16.11 12.13 0.88
C PRO A 183 15.93 10.62 1.17
N ASN A 184 16.48 10.13 2.29
CA ASN A 184 16.37 8.74 2.72
C ASN A 184 15.23 8.50 3.72
N THR A 185 14.50 9.53 4.14
CA THR A 185 13.36 9.37 5.04
C THR A 185 12.29 8.45 4.43
N ASN A 186 11.44 7.87 5.27
CA ASN A 186 10.42 6.94 4.85
C ASN A 186 9.41 7.62 3.89
N ALA A 187 9.35 7.16 2.65
CA ALA A 187 8.52 7.70 1.58
C ALA A 187 7.99 6.53 0.74
N LEU A 188 6.79 6.67 0.17
CA LEU A 188 6.16 5.65 -0.67
C LEU A 188 6.87 5.57 -2.02
N ARG A 189 7.89 4.71 -2.10
CA ARG A 189 8.81 4.54 -3.23
C ARG A 189 8.27 3.56 -4.27
N TRP A 190 8.87 3.59 -5.46
CA TRP A 190 8.55 2.65 -6.55
C TRP A 190 8.48 1.22 -6.01
N GLY A 191 7.38 0.53 -6.32
CA GLY A 191 7.22 -0.90 -6.12
C GLY A 191 6.79 -1.28 -4.70
N THR A 192 6.44 -0.28 -3.87
CA THR A 192 5.94 -0.52 -2.51
C THR A 192 4.46 -0.10 -2.39
N VAL A 193 3.82 -0.63 -1.34
CA VAL A 193 2.40 -0.39 -1.02
C VAL A 193 2.30 0.03 0.44
N TYR A 194 1.65 1.16 0.70
CA TYR A 194 1.42 1.67 2.05
C TYR A 194 -0.08 1.64 2.35
N ASN A 195 -0.45 1.27 3.58
CA ASN A 195 -1.81 1.15 4.08
C ASN A 195 -2.12 2.27 5.06
N PHE A 196 -3.33 2.81 4.96
CA PHE A 196 -3.85 3.89 5.80
C PHE A 196 -5.26 3.55 6.20
N ARG A 197 -5.59 3.79 7.47
CA ARG A 197 -6.94 3.52 7.96
C ARG A 197 -7.39 4.47 9.05
N PHE A 198 -8.69 4.61 9.19
CA PHE A 198 -9.32 5.27 10.32
C PHE A 198 -10.79 4.84 10.41
N ASP A 199 -11.39 5.06 11.58
CA ASP A 199 -12.83 4.98 11.77
C ASP A 199 -13.39 6.40 11.90
N ALA A 200 -14.61 6.62 11.40
CA ALA A 200 -15.33 7.89 11.59
C ALA A 200 -16.80 7.66 11.93
N ASP A 201 -17.40 8.57 12.70
CA ASP A 201 -18.84 8.58 13.03
C ASP A 201 -19.73 9.14 11.91
N SER A 202 -19.24 9.07 10.67
CA SER A 202 -19.93 9.54 9.47
C SER A 202 -19.81 8.53 8.34
N ALA A 203 -20.89 8.39 7.58
CA ALA A 203 -20.94 7.63 6.34
C ALA A 203 -20.04 8.26 5.26
N PRO A 204 -19.58 7.46 4.27
CA PRO A 204 -18.69 7.95 3.22
C PRO A 204 -19.39 8.95 2.29
N GLU A 205 -18.65 9.98 1.90
CA GLU A 205 -19.01 10.91 0.84
C GLU A 205 -17.99 10.82 -0.30
N ASN A 206 -18.40 11.22 -1.51
CA ASN A 206 -17.50 11.30 -2.65
C ASN A 206 -16.67 12.59 -2.54
N VAL A 207 -15.43 12.44 -2.09
CA VAL A 207 -14.45 13.52 -1.97
C VAL A 207 -13.13 13.11 -2.61
N ASP A 208 -12.40 14.10 -3.12
CA ASP A 208 -11.06 13.88 -3.65
C ASP A 208 -10.04 13.79 -2.51
N THR A 209 -9.24 12.73 -2.51
CA THR A 209 -8.07 12.61 -1.63
C THR A 209 -6.85 13.25 -2.28
N THR A 210 -5.86 13.64 -1.48
CA THR A 210 -4.63 14.26 -1.96
C THR A 210 -3.42 13.37 -1.65
N LEU A 211 -2.67 13.00 -2.69
CA LEU A 211 -1.36 12.34 -2.57
C LEU A 211 -0.25 13.37 -2.85
N GLY A 212 0.53 13.72 -1.83
CA GLY A 212 1.63 14.67 -1.97
C GLY A 212 2.90 14.00 -2.46
N MET A 213 3.46 14.50 -3.57
CA MET A 213 4.72 13.98 -4.12
C MET A 213 5.91 14.31 -3.21
N PHE A 214 6.83 13.34 -3.06
CA PHE A 214 8.00 13.49 -2.20
C PHE A 214 9.11 14.31 -2.90
N LYS A 215 9.37 14.04 -4.17
CA LYS A 215 10.28 14.82 -5.03
C LYS A 215 9.48 15.83 -5.87
N THR A 216 10.03 17.03 -6.05
CA THR A 216 9.38 18.13 -6.76
C THR A 216 9.50 18.06 -8.29
N SER A 217 10.41 17.24 -8.83
CA SER A 217 10.63 17.07 -10.27
C SER A 217 11.18 15.70 -10.59
#